data_AF-A0A9E1WLP3-F1
#
_entry.id   AF-A0A9E1WLP3-F1
#
_cell.length_a   1.000
_cell.length_b   1.000
_cell.length_c   1.000
_cell.angle_alpha   90.00
_cell.angle_beta   90.00
_cell.angle_gamma   90.00
#
_symmetry.space_group_name_H-M   'P 1'
#
loop_
_entity.id
_entity.type
_entity.pdbx_description
1 polymer ?
#
loop_
_entity_poly.entity_id
_entity_poly.type
_entity_poly.pdbx_seq_one_letter_code
_entity_poly.pdbx_strand_id
1 'polypeptide(L)'
;MIKKLNKYLISIFCVLSLNACDSNSEKTQKSLEDRLVDSFTQSEQAVRDQVEAIVSASNDKNYKLAMNKLGILASSKIHSGEQSQAIRFLMTQLRYSLEDEDLLKKTEQGEN
;
A
#
# COMPACT_ATOMS: atom_id res chain seq x y z
N MET A 1 17.78 -63.18 12.61
CA MET A 1 18.48 -62.12 11.86
C MET A 1 17.60 -60.87 11.75
N ILE A 2 17.43 -60.09 12.82
CA ILE A 2 16.55 -58.89 12.83
C ILE A 2 17.27 -57.70 13.49
N LYS A 3 18.43 -57.30 12.94
CA LYS A 3 19.21 -56.17 13.50
C LYS A 3 19.71 -55.16 12.47
N LYS A 4 19.28 -55.24 11.20
CA LYS A 4 19.79 -54.35 10.13
C LYS A 4 18.76 -53.41 9.51
N LEU A 5 17.54 -53.33 10.04
CA LEU A 5 16.48 -52.48 9.47
C LEU A 5 16.26 -51.15 10.21
N ASN A 6 17.11 -50.80 11.19
CA ASN A 6 16.86 -49.64 12.06
C ASN A 6 17.67 -48.38 11.72
N LYS A 7 18.55 -48.44 10.70
CA LYS A 7 19.37 -47.27 10.30
C LYS A 7 18.79 -46.45 9.15
N TYR A 8 17.84 -47.00 8.39
CA TYR A 8 17.27 -46.31 7.22
C TYR A 8 16.02 -45.49 7.54
N LEU A 9 15.35 -45.74 8.68
CA LEU A 9 14.15 -44.99 9.05
C LEU A 9 14.45 -43.56 9.57
N ILE A 10 15.64 -43.31 10.11
CA ILE A 10 16.01 -41.98 10.64
C ILE A 10 16.45 -41.03 9.51
N SER A 11 16.96 -41.55 8.39
CA SER A 11 17.47 -40.72 7.28
C SER A 11 16.37 -40.12 6.40
N ILE A 12 15.15 -40.67 6.41
CA ILE A 12 14.04 -40.20 5.58
C ILE A 12 13.31 -39.01 6.24
N PHE A 13 13.40 -38.88 7.58
CA PHE A 13 12.73 -37.79 8.29
C PHE A 13 13.45 -36.44 8.14
N CYS A 14 14.76 -36.42 7.88
CA CYS A 14 15.52 -35.17 7.72
C CYS A 14 15.34 -34.49 6.34
N VAL A 15 14.84 -35.19 5.32
CA VAL A 15 14.67 -34.62 3.97
C VAL A 15 13.32 -33.92 3.79
N LEU A 16 12.32 -34.27 4.62
CA LEU A 16 10.99 -33.65 4.56
C LEU A 16 10.91 -32.29 5.28
N SER A 17 11.89 -31.97 6.12
CA SER A 17 11.93 -30.70 6.87
C SER A 17 12.40 -29.49 6.04
N LEU A 18 12.92 -29.70 4.82
CA LEU A 18 13.42 -28.63 3.96
C LEU A 18 12.35 -28.03 3.02
N ASN A 19 11.13 -28.60 2.99
CA ASN A 19 10.00 -28.04 2.23
C ASN A 19 9.07 -27.17 3.08
N ALA A 20 9.40 -26.88 4.35
CA ALA A 20 8.64 -25.97 5.20
C ALA A 20 9.17 -24.51 5.14
N CYS A 21 9.77 -24.13 4.02
CA CYS A 21 10.32 -22.78 3.79
C CYS A 21 9.71 -22.10 2.56
N ASP A 22 8.43 -22.34 2.29
CA ASP A 22 7.69 -21.57 1.28
C ASP A 22 6.34 -21.09 1.82
N SER A 23 6.40 -20.43 2.98
CA SER A 23 5.34 -19.51 3.39
C SER A 23 5.87 -18.08 3.37
N ASN A 24 6.57 -17.73 2.29
CA ASN A 24 6.60 -16.34 1.87
C ASN A 24 5.22 -16.02 1.30
N SER A 25 4.21 -15.99 2.18
CA SER A 25 2.95 -15.34 1.89
C SER A 25 3.31 -13.89 1.65
N GLU A 26 3.49 -13.56 0.36
CA GLU A 26 3.45 -12.23 -0.18
C GLU A 26 2.13 -11.61 0.29
N LYS A 27 2.12 -11.08 1.51
CA LYS A 27 1.22 -10.00 1.87
C LYS A 27 1.72 -8.83 1.04
N THR A 28 1.29 -8.76 -0.22
CA THR A 28 1.49 -7.62 -1.09
C THR A 28 1.02 -6.41 -0.28
N GLN A 29 1.98 -5.62 0.20
CA GLN A 29 1.67 -4.44 1.00
C GLN A 29 0.94 -3.49 0.05
N LYS A 30 -0.40 -3.44 0.17
CA LYS A 30 -1.25 -2.58 -0.66
C LYS A 30 -0.77 -1.14 -0.58
N SER A 31 -0.79 -0.44 -1.72
CA SER A 31 -0.46 0.99 -1.76
C SER A 31 -1.48 1.80 -0.93
N LEU A 32 -1.15 3.03 -0.55
CA LEU A 32 -2.11 3.88 0.17
C LEU A 32 -3.28 4.28 -0.72
N GLU A 33 -3.05 4.40 -2.04
CA GLU A 33 -4.07 4.57 -3.06
C GLU A 33 -5.05 3.38 -3.09
N ASP A 34 -4.55 2.14 -3.13
CA ASP A 34 -5.39 0.94 -3.10
C ASP A 34 -6.22 0.87 -1.81
N ARG A 35 -5.60 1.22 -0.68
CA ARG A 35 -6.30 1.28 0.61
C ARG A 35 -7.39 2.35 0.64
N LEU A 36 -7.19 3.48 -0.04
CA LEU A 36 -8.23 4.49 -0.20
C LEU A 36 -9.38 3.92 -1.03
N VAL A 37 -9.11 3.34 -2.19
CA VAL A 37 -10.12 2.73 -3.07
C VAL A 37 -10.93 1.68 -2.30
N ASP A 38 -10.25 0.75 -1.64
CA ASP A 38 -10.88 -0.33 -0.87
C ASP A 38 -11.87 0.23 0.17
N SER A 39 -11.45 1.24 0.94
CA SER A 39 -12.26 1.86 2.00
C SER A 39 -13.54 2.56 1.49
N PHE A 40 -13.60 2.89 0.20
CA PHE A 40 -14.73 3.55 -0.44
C PHE A 40 -15.52 2.65 -1.41
N THR A 41 -15.18 1.36 -1.54
CA THR A 41 -15.83 0.42 -2.48
C THR A 41 -17.36 0.35 -2.32
N GLN A 42 -17.86 0.44 -1.07
CA GLN A 42 -19.29 0.39 -0.76
C GLN A 42 -19.98 1.77 -0.76
N SER A 43 -19.26 2.86 -1.05
CA SER A 43 -19.84 4.20 -1.14
C SER A 43 -20.63 4.39 -2.43
N GLU A 44 -21.43 5.44 -2.52
CA GLU A 44 -22.14 5.84 -3.74
C GLU A 44 -21.19 6.07 -4.93
N GLN A 45 -21.67 5.87 -6.16
CA GLN A 45 -20.86 6.00 -7.38
C GLN A 45 -20.15 7.35 -7.45
N ALA A 46 -20.84 8.46 -7.17
CA ALA A 46 -20.25 9.79 -7.19
C ALA A 46 -19.04 9.94 -6.24
N VAL A 47 -19.03 9.24 -5.11
CA VAL A 47 -17.90 9.25 -4.17
C VAL A 47 -16.77 8.37 -4.68
N ARG A 48 -17.09 7.22 -5.29
CA ARG A 48 -16.08 6.37 -5.92
C ARG A 48 -15.38 7.08 -7.09
N ASP A 49 -16.13 7.82 -7.90
CA ASP A 49 -15.58 8.63 -8.99
C ASP A 49 -14.62 9.70 -8.46
N GLN A 50 -14.94 10.32 -7.31
CA GLN A 50 -14.03 11.26 -6.65
C GLN A 50 -12.74 10.58 -6.19
N VAL A 51 -12.84 9.38 -5.60
CA VAL A 51 -11.68 8.60 -5.17
C VAL A 51 -10.80 8.20 -6.34
N GLU A 52 -11.39 7.75 -7.45
CA GLU A 52 -10.66 7.43 -8.68
C GLU A 52 -9.92 8.67 -9.23
N ALA A 53 -10.58 9.84 -9.24
CA ALA A 53 -9.95 11.09 -9.65
C ALA A 53 -8.80 11.54 -8.72
N ILE A 54 -8.86 11.21 -7.43
CA ILE A 54 -7.76 11.45 -6.48
C ILE A 54 -6.58 10.52 -6.81
N VAL A 55 -6.85 9.22 -7.01
CA VAL A 55 -5.82 8.22 -7.32
C VAL A 55 -5.15 8.51 -8.66
N SER A 56 -5.91 8.85 -9.70
CA SER A 56 -5.35 9.28 -10.99
C SER A 56 -4.41 10.47 -10.82
N ALA A 57 -4.83 11.52 -10.08
CA ALA A 57 -3.98 12.67 -9.84
C ALA A 57 -2.71 12.33 -9.02
N SER A 58 -2.80 11.39 -8.07
CA SER A 58 -1.63 10.88 -7.33
C SER A 58 -0.65 10.17 -8.25
N ASN A 59 -1.15 9.26 -9.09
CA ASN A 59 -0.36 8.48 -10.05
C ASN A 59 0.31 9.35 -11.10
N ASP A 60 -0.36 10.42 -11.54
CA ASP A 60 0.18 11.43 -12.46
C ASP A 60 1.18 12.38 -11.78
N LYS A 61 1.54 12.13 -10.51
CA LYS A 61 2.39 12.96 -9.65
C LYS A 61 1.89 14.41 -9.50
N ASN A 62 0.61 14.65 -9.77
CA ASN A 62 -0.02 15.95 -9.54
C ASN A 62 -0.47 16.05 -8.07
N TYR A 63 0.51 16.05 -7.16
CA TYR A 63 0.26 15.94 -5.72
C TYR A 63 -0.61 17.08 -5.18
N LYS A 64 -0.46 18.30 -5.70
CA LYS A 64 -1.31 19.45 -5.32
C LYS A 64 -2.77 19.20 -5.67
N LEU A 65 -3.06 18.69 -6.87
CA LEU A 65 -4.42 18.36 -7.29
C LEU A 65 -5.00 17.21 -6.46
N ALA A 66 -4.22 16.15 -6.25
CA ALA A 66 -4.63 15.01 -5.44
C ALA A 66 -4.99 15.44 -4.01
N MET A 67 -4.14 16.25 -3.35
CA MET A 67 -4.39 16.78 -2.02
C MET A 67 -5.65 17.65 -1.97
N ASN A 68 -5.84 18.54 -2.95
CA ASN A 68 -7.03 19.40 -3.00
C ASN A 68 -8.32 18.57 -3.09
N LYS A 69 -8.36 17.60 -4.01
CA LYS A 69 -9.51 16.69 -4.15
C LYS A 69 -9.73 15.86 -2.89
N LEU A 70 -8.66 15.36 -2.28
CA LEU A 70 -8.72 14.58 -1.04
C LEU A 70 -9.23 15.42 0.15
N GLY A 71 -8.87 16.70 0.22
CA GLY A 71 -9.39 17.65 1.21
C GLY A 71 -10.89 17.95 1.02
N ILE A 72 -11.35 18.04 -0.22
CA ILE A 72 -12.79 18.15 -0.53
C ILE A 72 -13.52 16.88 -0.10
N LEU A 73 -13.00 15.70 -0.45
CA LEU A 73 -13.57 14.43 -0.02
C LEU A 73 -13.66 14.37 1.51
N ALA A 74 -12.57 14.70 2.21
CA ALA A 74 -12.49 14.69 3.68
C ALA A 74 -13.52 15.62 4.36
N SER A 75 -13.90 16.73 3.73
CA SER A 75 -14.86 17.69 4.27
C SER A 75 -16.30 17.46 3.85
N SER A 76 -16.55 16.64 2.81
CA SER A 76 -17.87 16.47 2.19
C SER A 76 -18.92 15.77 3.06
N LYS A 77 -18.51 14.85 3.97
CA LYS A 77 -19.42 14.06 4.80
C LYS A 77 -18.70 13.45 6.00
N ILE A 78 -19.47 12.82 6.90
CA ILE A 78 -18.91 11.97 7.96
C ILE A 78 -18.41 10.67 7.33
N HIS A 79 -17.13 10.38 7.54
CA HIS A 79 -16.46 9.18 7.07
C HIS A 79 -16.36 8.14 8.18
N SER A 80 -16.30 6.86 7.81
CA SER A 80 -15.98 5.80 8.78
C SER A 80 -14.58 5.99 9.35
N GLY A 81 -14.25 5.30 10.45
CA GLY A 81 -12.91 5.33 11.02
C GLY A 81 -11.83 4.87 10.02
N GLU A 82 -12.13 3.82 9.24
CA GLU A 82 -11.26 3.29 8.20
C GLU A 82 -11.06 4.30 7.05
N GLN A 83 -12.15 4.89 6.55
CA GLN A 83 -12.10 5.91 5.50
C GLN A 83 -11.30 7.13 5.94
N SER A 84 -11.56 7.62 7.17
CA SER A 84 -10.83 8.75 7.75
C SER A 84 -9.34 8.46 7.89
N GLN A 85 -8.99 7.22 8.25
CA GLN A 85 -7.61 6.78 8.37
C GLN A 85 -6.93 6.69 7.00
N ALA A 86 -7.60 6.11 6.00
CA ALA A 86 -7.08 6.04 4.63
C ALA A 86 -6.83 7.43 4.03
N ILE A 87 -7.79 8.35 4.20
CA ILE A 87 -7.65 9.77 3.82
C ILE A 87 -6.43 10.39 4.50
N ARG A 88 -6.28 10.23 5.82
CA ARG A 88 -5.18 10.84 6.58
C ARG A 88 -3.81 10.32 6.13
N PHE A 89 -3.70 9.01 5.90
CA PHE A 89 -2.45 8.41 5.43
C PHE A 89 -2.07 8.88 4.04
N LEU A 90 -3.01 8.84 3.08
CA LEU A 90 -2.72 9.33 1.73
C LEU A 90 -2.39 10.82 1.73
N MET A 91 -3.11 11.65 2.50
CA MET A 91 -2.82 13.08 2.61
C MET A 91 -1.39 13.34 3.13
N THR A 92 -0.95 12.55 4.11
CA THR A 92 0.40 12.67 4.67
C THR A 92 1.46 12.30 3.64
N GLN A 93 1.26 11.19 2.91
CA GLN A 93 2.17 10.76 1.85
C GLN A 93 2.26 11.79 0.72
N LEU A 94 1.12 12.31 0.27
CA LEU A 94 1.06 13.32 -0.80
C LEU A 94 1.81 14.59 -0.42
N ARG A 95 1.68 15.03 0.84
CA ARG A 95 2.43 16.18 1.35
C ARG A 95 3.93 15.93 1.31
N TYR A 96 4.41 14.78 1.79
CA TYR A 96 5.83 14.46 1.73
C TYR A 96 6.35 14.36 0.29
N SER A 97 5.58 13.74 -0.60
CA SER A 97 5.94 13.65 -2.02
C SER A 97 6.07 15.03 -2.68
N LEU A 98 5.19 15.97 -2.31
CA LEU A 98 5.25 17.35 -2.77
C LEU A 98 6.46 18.11 -2.20
N GLU A 99 6.73 17.94 -0.90
CA GLU A 99 7.89 18.56 -0.23
C GLU A 99 9.20 18.07 -0.87
N ASP A 100 9.31 16.77 -1.16
CA ASP A 100 10.47 16.17 -1.82
C ASP A 100 10.66 16.72 -3.24
N GLU A 101 9.59 16.87 -4.03
CA GLU A 101 9.68 17.49 -5.36
C GLU A 101 10.17 18.95 -5.30
N ASP A 102 9.70 19.72 -4.32
CA ASP A 102 10.11 21.12 -4.15
C ASP A 102 11.58 21.23 -3.71
N LEU A 103 12.09 20.28 -2.93
CA LEU A 103 13.49 20.19 -2.55
C LEU A 103 14.40 19.84 -3.73
N LEU A 104 13.99 18.88 -4.56
CA LEU A 104 14.73 18.51 -5.78
C LEU A 104 14.82 19.70 -6.74
N LYS A 105 13.70 20.38 -7.01
CA LYS A 105 13.67 21.58 -7.88
C LYS A 105 14.59 22.69 -7.38
N LYS A 106 14.64 22.93 -6.06
CA LYS A 106 15.54 23.93 -5.46
C LYS A 106 17.01 23.56 -5.62
N THR A 107 17.32 22.26 -5.53
CA THR A 107 18.70 21.77 -5.68
C THR A 107 19.16 21.97 -7.13
N GLU A 108 18.34 21.61 -8.10
CA GLU A 108 18.62 21.82 -9.53
C GLU A 108 18.75 23.30 -9.92
N GLN A 109 18.04 24.20 -9.24
CA GLN A 109 18.08 25.64 -9.50
C GLN A 109 19.24 26.37 -8.78
N GLY A 110 19.77 25.80 -7.70
CA GLY A 110 20.87 26.37 -6.91
C GLY A 110 22.27 26.02 -7.41
N GLU A 111 22.38 25.13 -8.39
CA GLU A 111 23.65 24.73 -9.04
C GLU A 111 23.92 25.47 -10.38
N ASN A 112 23.16 26.54 -10.69
CA ASN A 112 23.43 27.48 -11.79
C ASN A 112 23.68 28.90 -11.27
#